data_AF-A0A660N124-F1
#
_entry.id   AF-A0A660N124-F1
#
_cell.length_a   1.000
_cell.length_b   1.000
_cell.length_c   1.000
_cell.angle_alpha   90.00
_cell.angle_beta   90.00
_cell.angle_gamma   90.00
#
_symmetry.space_group_name_H-M   'P 1'
#
loop_
_entity.id
_entity.type
_entity.pdbx_description
1 polymer ?
#
loop_
_entity_poly.entity_id
_entity_poly.type
_entity_poly.pdbx_seq_one_letter_code
_entity_poly.pdbx_strand_id
1 'polypeptide(L)'
;MYPLLDQKIRNPDYAGMIRRNAAGFTPPEQALLDEILERFDFDVVQEQALVQAVMQQSRFAPNASHIDYEDEDEETTLICPHCLNPPVPPLRDYYMWREGSRR
;
A
#
# COMPACT_ATOMS: atom_id res chain seq x y z
N MET A 1 -16.30 2.97 5.84
CA MET A 1 -16.38 4.44 6.01
C MET A 1 -15.16 4.81 6.82
N TYR A 2 -14.37 5.81 6.43
CA TYR A 2 -13.10 6.16 7.10
C TYR A 2 -13.30 7.37 8.04
N PRO A 3 -13.81 7.20 9.27
CA PRO A 3 -14.18 8.32 10.14
C PRO A 3 -13.00 9.23 10.49
N LEU A 4 -11.78 8.68 10.54
CA LEU A 4 -10.56 9.42 10.89
C LEU A 4 -9.85 10.05 9.68
N LEU A 5 -10.15 9.60 8.46
CA LEU A 5 -9.45 10.05 7.26
C LEU A 5 -9.63 11.56 7.05
N ASP A 6 -10.87 12.03 7.12
CA ASP A 6 -11.19 13.46 6.94
C ASP A 6 -10.76 14.32 8.14
N GLN A 7 -10.44 13.70 9.28
CA GLN A 7 -9.94 14.39 10.47
C GLN A 7 -8.41 14.55 10.44
N LYS A 8 -7.71 13.55 9.90
CA LYS A 8 -6.24 13.46 9.98
C LYS A 8 -5.52 13.83 8.70
N ILE A 9 -6.17 13.73 7.54
CA ILE A 9 -5.61 14.13 6.26
C ILE A 9 -6.17 15.51 5.91
N ARG A 10 -5.32 16.53 6.00
CA ARG A 10 -5.72 17.93 5.84
C ARG A 10 -5.98 18.28 4.38
N ASN A 11 -5.28 17.63 3.46
CA ASN A 11 -5.50 17.85 2.03
C ASN A 11 -6.74 17.05 1.56
N PRO A 12 -7.83 17.72 1.12
CA PRO A 12 -9.05 17.04 0.71
C PRO A 12 -8.86 16.17 -0.55
N ASP A 13 -7.93 16.54 -1.44
CA ASP A 13 -7.63 15.74 -2.62
C ASP A 13 -6.99 14.40 -2.24
N TYR A 14 -6.08 14.44 -1.25
CA TYR A 14 -5.44 13.24 -0.70
C TYR A 14 -6.44 12.34 0.01
N ALA A 15 -7.32 12.89 0.85
CA ALA A 15 -8.40 12.13 1.48
C ALA A 15 -9.33 11.49 0.41
N GLY A 16 -9.66 12.24 -0.65
CA GLY A 16 -10.42 11.73 -1.79
C GLY A 16 -9.71 10.58 -2.52
N MET A 17 -8.42 10.71 -2.78
CA MET A 17 -7.60 9.68 -3.44
C MET A 17 -7.50 8.41 -2.60
N ILE A 18 -7.26 8.54 -1.29
CA ILE A 18 -7.19 7.40 -0.37
C ILE A 18 -8.52 6.65 -0.38
N ARG A 19 -9.65 7.35 -0.22
CA ARG A 19 -10.97 6.74 -0.22
C ARG A 19 -11.28 6.00 -1.52
N ARG A 20 -10.93 6.56 -2.68
CA ARG A 20 -11.16 5.92 -3.99
C ARG A 20 -10.33 4.66 -4.17
N ASN A 21 -9.05 4.68 -3.81
CA ASN A 21 -8.14 3.55 -4.03
C ASN A 21 -8.31 2.45 -2.97
N ALA A 22 -8.65 2.82 -1.74
CA ALA A 22 -8.88 1.86 -0.67
C ALA A 22 -10.27 1.17 -0.75
N ALA A 23 -11.16 1.62 -1.65
CA ALA A 23 -12.47 0.98 -1.86
C ALA A 23 -12.37 -0.49 -2.30
N GLY A 24 -11.26 -0.89 -2.92
CA GLY A 24 -10.99 -2.27 -3.33
C GLY A 24 -10.18 -3.09 -2.33
N PHE A 25 -9.85 -2.54 -1.16
CA PHE A 25 -9.02 -3.23 -0.17
C PHE A 25 -9.75 -4.44 0.42
N THR A 26 -8.98 -5.50 0.62
CA THR A 26 -9.38 -6.65 1.43
C THR A 26 -9.52 -6.25 2.90
N PRO A 27 -10.22 -7.05 3.73
CA PRO A 27 -10.40 -6.73 5.14
C PRO A 27 -9.08 -6.49 5.91
N PRO A 28 -8.00 -7.27 5.71
CA PRO A 28 -6.71 -7.00 6.37
C PRO A 28 -6.05 -5.69 5.92
N GLU A 29 -6.13 -5.33 4.64
CA GLU A 29 -5.58 -4.09 4.12
C GLU A 29 -6.35 -2.87 4.65
N GLN A 30 -7.67 -2.99 4.72
CA GLN A 30 -8.53 -1.98 5.32
C GLN A 30 -8.20 -1.79 6.81
N ALA A 31 -8.05 -2.87 7.57
CA ALA A 31 -7.69 -2.82 8.98
C ALA A 31 -6.31 -2.15 9.19
N LEU A 32 -5.33 -2.43 8.33
CA LEU A 32 -4.02 -1.79 8.38
C LEU A 32 -4.11 -0.29 8.09
N LEU A 33 -4.91 0.12 7.10
CA LEU A 33 -5.14 1.54 6.82
C LEU A 33 -5.79 2.26 8.01
N ASP A 34 -6.78 1.63 8.63
CA ASP A 34 -7.44 2.18 9.82
C ASP A 34 -6.46 2.29 11.00
N GLU A 35 -5.61 1.28 11.22
CA GLU A 35 -4.56 1.33 12.25
C GLU A 35 -3.56 2.46 11.99
N ILE A 36 -3.12 2.66 10.74
CA ILE A 36 -2.25 3.77 10.36
C ILE A 36 -2.90 5.10 10.70
N LEU A 37 -4.18 5.27 10.34
CA LEU A 37 -4.92 6.48 10.64
C LEU A 37 -5.07 6.66 12.15
N GLU A 38 -5.34 5.63 12.94
CA GLU A 38 -5.45 5.74 14.39
C GLU A 38 -4.12 6.14 15.06
N ARG A 39 -3.03 5.46 14.68
CA ARG A 39 -1.77 5.47 15.43
C ARG A 39 -0.86 6.66 15.13
N PHE A 40 -1.01 7.29 13.97
CA PHE A 40 -0.11 8.34 13.50
C PHE A 40 -0.85 9.66 13.23
N ASP A 41 -0.13 10.77 13.39
CA ASP A 41 -0.50 12.07 12.84
C ASP A 41 0.24 12.30 11.53
N PHE A 42 -0.16 13.28 10.72
CA PHE A 42 0.41 13.48 9.39
C PHE A 42 0.82 14.93 9.17
N ASP A 43 2.08 15.10 8.75
CA ASP A 43 2.51 16.29 8.01
C ASP A 43 2.27 16.11 6.51
N VAL A 44 2.54 17.15 5.72
CA VAL A 44 2.30 17.16 4.27
C VAL A 44 3.05 16.04 3.54
N VAL A 45 4.29 15.75 3.92
CA VAL A 45 5.12 14.70 3.29
C VAL A 45 4.56 13.32 3.65
N GLN A 46 4.16 13.14 4.90
CA GLN A 46 3.57 11.89 5.39
C GLN A 46 2.20 11.61 4.77
N GLU A 47 1.37 12.64 4.55
CA GLU A 47 0.11 12.52 3.81
C GLU A 47 0.36 12.10 2.35
N GLN A 48 1.29 12.78 1.66
CA GLN A 48 1.64 12.45 0.28
C GLN A 48 2.14 11.01 0.15
N ALA A 49 3.02 10.58 1.06
CA ALA A 49 3.55 9.23 1.08
C ALA A 49 2.44 8.18 1.37
N LEU A 50 1.49 8.49 2.26
CA LEU A 50 0.35 7.60 2.51
C LEU A 50 -0.50 7.41 1.25
N VAL A 51 -0.79 8.50 0.53
CA VAL A 51 -1.56 8.44 -0.73
C VAL A 51 -0.85 7.54 -1.74
N GLN A 52 0.47 7.69 -1.91
CA GLN A 52 1.24 6.84 -2.82
C GLN A 52 1.19 5.37 -2.39
N ALA A 53 1.37 5.08 -1.11
CA ALA A 53 1.28 3.72 -0.58
C ALA A 53 -0.10 3.09 -0.84
N VAL A 54 -1.18 3.85 -0.60
CA VAL A 54 -2.56 3.38 -0.85
C VAL A 54 -2.82 3.14 -2.34
N MET A 55 -2.33 4.02 -3.22
CA MET A 55 -2.44 3.85 -4.67
C MET A 55 -1.66 2.65 -5.20
N GLN A 56 -0.50 2.36 -4.63
CA GLN A 56 0.30 1.20 -5.01
C GLN A 56 -0.32 -0.09 -4.46
N GLN A 57 -0.80 -0.07 -3.22
CA GLN A 57 -1.48 -1.20 -2.59
C GLN A 57 -2.72 -1.63 -3.38
N SER A 58 -3.50 -0.68 -3.90
CA SER A 58 -4.71 -1.01 -4.68
C SER A 58 -4.44 -1.78 -5.97
N ARG A 59 -3.18 -1.78 -6.43
CA ARG A 59 -2.70 -2.49 -7.62
C ARG A 59 -1.77 -3.65 -7.26
N PHE A 60 -1.51 -3.86 -5.97
CA PHE A 60 -0.57 -4.86 -5.49
C PHE A 60 -1.21 -6.24 -5.55
N ALA A 61 -0.81 -7.04 -6.54
CA ALA A 61 -1.34 -8.38 -6.77
C ALA A 61 -0.20 -9.41 -6.75
N PRO A 62 0.32 -9.79 -5.57
CA PRO A 62 1.49 -10.67 -5.46
C PRO A 62 1.21 -12.10 -5.96
N ASN A 63 -0.06 -12.49 -6.01
CA ASN A 63 -0.49 -13.81 -6.47
C ASN A 63 -0.96 -13.82 -7.94
N ALA A 64 -0.89 -12.69 -8.65
CA ALA A 64 -1.18 -12.68 -10.08
C ALA A 64 -0.10 -13.47 -10.85
N SER A 65 -0.46 -14.03 -12.00
CA SER A 65 0.53 -14.65 -12.88
C SER A 65 1.43 -13.56 -13.45
N HIS A 66 2.71 -13.61 -13.11
CA HIS A 66 3.72 -12.64 -13.53
C HIS A 66 4.79 -13.24 -14.44
N ILE A 67 4.56 -14.44 -14.99
CA ILE A 67 5.52 -15.10 -15.87
C ILE A 67 5.74 -14.23 -17.12
N ASP A 68 6.96 -13.73 -17.26
CA ASP A 68 7.41 -13.09 -18.48
C ASP A 68 7.95 -14.16 -19.45
N TYR A 69 7.25 -14.39 -20.55
CA TYR A 69 7.66 -15.36 -21.56
C TYR A 69 8.76 -14.81 -22.50
N GLU A 70 9.14 -13.54 -22.36
CA GLU A 70 10.32 -12.97 -23.02
C GLU A 70 11.61 -13.14 -22.19
N ASP A 71 11.48 -13.55 -20.92
CA ASP A 71 12.59 -13.92 -20.05
C ASP A 71 12.81 -15.45 -20.09
N GLU A 72 13.93 -15.88 -20.70
CA GLU A 72 14.26 -17.30 -20.91
C GLU A 72 14.33 -18.10 -19.59
N ASP A 73 14.70 -17.44 -18.48
CA ASP A 73 14.78 -18.07 -17.16
C ASP A 73 13.37 -18.28 -16.57
N GLU A 74 12.50 -17.27 -16.66
CA GLU A 74 11.11 -17.38 -16.21
C GLU A 74 10.30 -18.35 -17.08
N GLU A 75 10.53 -18.38 -18.40
CA GLU A 75 9.90 -19.33 -19.33
C GLU A 75 10.29 -20.77 -19.01
N THR A 76 11.58 -21.02 -18.81
CA THR A 76 12.10 -22.38 -18.54
C THR A 76 11.65 -22.90 -17.18
N THR A 77 11.67 -22.05 -16.16
CA THR A 77 11.35 -22.45 -14.77
C THR A 77 9.87 -22.34 -14.46
N LEU A 78 9.10 -21.59 -15.25
CA LEU A 78 7.72 -21.19 -14.98
C LEU A 78 7.55 -20.53 -13.61
N ILE A 79 8.60 -19.86 -13.12
CA ILE A 79 8.66 -19.20 -11.82
C ILE A 79 9.25 -17.81 -12.01
N CYS A 80 8.47 -16.77 -11.66
CA CYS A 80 9.00 -15.42 -11.54
C CYS A 80 9.79 -15.25 -10.22
N PRO A 81 11.04 -14.76 -10.22
CA PRO A 81 11.83 -14.51 -9.02
C PRO A 81 11.16 -13.57 -8.01
N HIS A 82 10.37 -12.60 -8.49
CA HIS A 82 9.57 -11.71 -7.61
C HIS A 82 8.47 -12.47 -6.87
N CYS A 83 8.01 -13.61 -7.37
CA CYS A 83 7.05 -14.46 -6.69
C CYS A 83 7.71 -15.40 -5.66
N LEU A 84 9.01 -15.72 -5.82
CA LEU A 84 9.77 -16.49 -4.82
C LEU A 84 10.05 -15.67 -3.56
N ASN A 85 10.29 -14.37 -3.72
CA ASN A 85 10.49 -13.44 -2.62
C ASN A 85 9.69 -12.16 -2.86
N PRO A 86 8.37 -12.18 -2.59
CA PRO A 86 7.51 -11.05 -2.88
C PRO A 86 7.96 -9.81 -2.09
N PRO A 87 7.96 -8.63 -2.73
CA PRO A 87 8.25 -7.40 -2.02
C PRO A 87 7.20 -7.18 -0.93
N VAL A 88 7.59 -6.44 0.12
CA VAL A 88 6.66 -6.06 1.20
C VAL A 88 5.49 -5.27 0.58
N PRO A 89 4.23 -5.56 0.98
CA PRO A 89 3.09 -4.80 0.48
C PRO A 89 3.25 -3.29 0.73
N PRO A 90 2.96 -2.41 -0.25
CA PRO A 90 3.22 -0.98 -0.14
C PRO A 90 2.66 -0.31 1.12
N LEU A 91 1.43 -0.66 1.52
CA LEU A 91 0.83 -0.08 2.72
C LEU A 91 1.52 -0.55 4.01
N ARG A 92 2.03 -1.79 4.01
CA ARG A 92 2.81 -2.35 5.12
C ARG A 92 4.20 -1.71 5.21
N ASP A 93 4.84 -1.44 4.08
CA ASP A 93 6.11 -0.73 4.02
C ASP A 93 5.97 0.69 4.59
N TYR A 94 4.90 1.40 4.21
CA TYR A 94 4.58 2.72 4.80
C TYR A 94 4.45 2.65 6.33
N TYR A 95 3.72 1.66 6.86
CA TYR A 95 3.59 1.48 8.30
C TYR A 95 4.94 1.30 8.99
N MET A 96 5.80 0.44 8.44
CA MET A 96 7.14 0.18 8.97
C MET A 96 8.02 1.43 8.97
N TRP A 97 7.95 2.23 7.90
CA TRP A 97 8.63 3.52 7.84
C TRP A 97 8.13 4.48 8.93
N ARG A 98 6.81 4.54 9.17
CA ARG A 98 6.23 5.37 10.24
C ARG A 98 6.62 4.90 11.64
N GLU A 99 6.75 3.59 11.86
CA GLU A 99 7.26 3.05 13.11
C GLU A 99 8.74 3.38 13.34
N GLY A 100 9.58 3.22 12.31
CA GLY A 100 11.01 3.52 12.39
C GLY A 100 11.29 5.00 12.64
N SER A 101 10.50 5.89 12.03
CA SER A 101 10.65 7.34 12.18
C SER A 101 10.22 7.90 13.55
N ARG A 102 9.68 7.07 14.46
CA ARG A 102 9.31 7.46 15.84
C ARG A 102 10.40 7.20 16.87
N ARG A 103 11.48 6.49 16.50
CA ARG A 103 12.64 6.25 17.36
C ARG A 103 13.65 7.37 17.20
#